data_AF-A0A524J008-F1
#
_entry.id   AF-A0A524J008-F1
#
_cell.length_a   1.000
_cell.length_b   1.000
_cell.length_c   1.000
_cell.angle_alpha   90.00
_cell.angle_beta   90.00
_cell.angle_gamma   90.00
#
_symmetry.space_group_name_H-M   'P 1'
#
loop_
_entity.id
_entity.type
_entity.pdbx_description
1 polymer ?
#
loop_
_entity_poly.entity_id
_entity_poly.type
_entity_poly.pdbx_seq_one_letter_code
_entity_poly.pdbx_strand_id
1 'polypeptide(L)'
;MLACLADCYAEFQDRLASANLIWTCDCGACSRLDRLDLKFILHSGPYVIQSIAGREELVGPDVVMAHRLMKNGAAELVGHGAYALITDVAAASLDVPTDGALSLVETYEHYSPIQAHVFPLREARPPSITWSPAPA
;
A
#
# COMPACT_ATOMS: atom_id res chain seq x y z
N MET A 1 9.36 -8.55 -10.02
CA MET A 1 8.46 -8.16 -8.91
C MET A 1 7.68 -6.89 -9.21
N LEU A 2 8.34 -5.73 -9.41
CA LEU A 2 7.67 -4.43 -9.64
C LEU A 2 6.66 -4.44 -10.80
N ALA A 3 6.97 -5.09 -11.93
CA ALA A 3 6.04 -5.23 -13.05
C ALA A 3 4.72 -5.92 -12.64
N CYS A 4 4.79 -7.00 -11.84
CA CYS A 4 3.60 -7.69 -11.35
C CYS A 4 2.73 -6.79 -10.46
N LEU A 5 3.34 -5.94 -9.62
CA LEU A 5 2.60 -4.97 -8.82
C LEU A 5 1.94 -3.90 -9.69
N ALA A 6 2.63 -3.43 -10.73
CA ALA A 6 2.08 -2.48 -11.70
C ALA A 6 0.91 -3.07 -12.48
N ASP A 7 1.03 -4.32 -12.95
CA ASP A 7 -0.04 -5.04 -13.66
C ASP A 7 -1.26 -5.24 -12.75
N CYS A 8 -1.04 -5.62 -11.48
CA CYS A 8 -2.11 -5.73 -10.49
C CYS A 8 -2.80 -4.38 -10.24
N TYR A 9 -2.05 -3.29 -10.20
CA TYR A 9 -2.61 -1.95 -10.06
C TYR A 9 -3.42 -1.52 -11.28
N ALA A 10 -2.95 -1.82 -12.50
CA ALA A 10 -3.68 -1.54 -13.73
C ALA A 10 -5.03 -2.26 -13.76
N GLU A 11 -5.04 -3.57 -13.44
CA GLU A 11 -6.28 -4.36 -13.33
C GLU A 11 -7.23 -3.80 -12.26
N PHE A 12 -6.71 -3.30 -11.13
CA PHE A 12 -7.52 -2.63 -10.12
C PHE A 12 -8.17 -1.35 -10.66
N GLN A 13 -7.43 -0.53 -11.41
CA GLN A 13 -7.97 0.69 -12.03
C GLN A 13 -9.06 0.37 -13.06
N ASP A 14 -8.88 -0.68 -13.87
CA ASP A 14 -9.89 -1.13 -14.83
C ASP A 14 -11.19 -1.57 -14.14
N ARG A 15 -11.08 -2.23 -12.98
CA ARG A 15 -12.23 -2.60 -12.15
C ARG A 15 -12.93 -1.39 -11.54
N LEU A 16 -12.18 -0.39 -11.07
CA LEU A 16 -12.77 0.85 -10.56
C LEU A 16 -13.50 1.62 -11.68
N ALA A 17 -12.89 1.72 -12.86
CA ALA A 17 -13.50 2.37 -14.02
C ALA A 17 -14.81 1.65 -14.42
N SER A 18 -14.79 0.32 -14.47
CA SER A 18 -15.98 -0.49 -14.76
C SER A 18 -17.08 -0.30 -13.72
N ALA A 19 -16.72 -0.29 -12.43
CA ALA A 19 -17.67 -0.07 -11.34
C ALA A 19 -18.33 1.32 -11.42
N ASN A 20 -17.56 2.38 -11.72
CA ASN A 20 -18.07 3.73 -11.87
C ASN A 20 -19.08 3.89 -13.03
N LEU A 21 -19.01 3.04 -14.06
CA LEU A 21 -19.97 3.05 -15.18
C LEU A 21 -21.25 2.26 -14.86
N ILE A 22 -21.15 1.22 -14.04
CA ILE A 22 -22.26 0.29 -13.77
C ILE A 22 -23.05 0.71 -12.52
N TRP A 23 -22.37 1.22 -11.49
CA TRP A 23 -23.00 1.51 -10.22
C TRP A 23 -23.74 2.84 -10.27
N THR A 24 -25.07 2.76 -10.18
CA THR A 24 -25.95 3.93 -10.18
C THR A 24 -26.27 4.46 -8.77
N CYS A 25 -25.70 3.84 -7.73
CA CYS A 25 -25.92 4.25 -6.35
C CYS A 25 -25.09 5.50 -6.00
N ASP A 26 -25.68 6.43 -5.27
CA ASP A 26 -25.08 7.71 -4.85
C ASP A 26 -24.66 7.72 -3.36
N CYS A 27 -24.69 6.57 -2.69
CA CYS A 27 -24.30 6.49 -1.28
C CYS A 27 -22.86 6.97 -1.05
N GLY A 28 -22.53 7.27 0.21
CA GLY A 28 -21.18 7.73 0.58
C GLY A 28 -20.05 6.82 0.09
N ALA A 29 -20.26 5.50 0.05
CA ALA A 29 -19.26 4.57 -0.44
C ALA A 29 -19.04 4.69 -1.96
N CYS A 30 -20.12 4.67 -2.75
CA CYS A 30 -20.06 4.73 -4.20
C CYS A 30 -19.55 6.09 -4.70
N SER A 31 -19.97 7.18 -4.06
CA SER A 31 -19.51 8.54 -4.39
C SER A 31 -18.02 8.81 -4.09
N ARG A 32 -17.32 7.89 -3.42
CA ARG A 32 -15.87 7.99 -3.13
C ARG A 32 -15.05 6.92 -3.82
N LEU A 33 -15.64 6.16 -4.74
CA LEU A 33 -14.96 5.06 -5.42
C LEU A 33 -13.72 5.53 -6.19
N ASP A 34 -13.78 6.73 -6.77
CA ASP A 34 -12.65 7.39 -7.45
C ASP A 34 -11.48 7.79 -6.54
N ARG A 35 -11.66 7.67 -5.21
CA ARG A 35 -10.63 7.94 -4.20
C ARG A 35 -9.97 6.68 -3.67
N LEU A 36 -10.39 5.50 -4.14
CA LEU A 36 -9.78 4.24 -3.76
C LEU A 36 -8.45 4.05 -4.50
N ASP A 37 -7.44 3.61 -3.75
CA ASP A 37 -6.12 3.28 -4.25
C ASP A 37 -5.50 2.15 -3.45
N LEU A 38 -4.39 1.59 -3.95
CA LEU A 38 -3.71 0.45 -3.35
C LEU A 38 -2.38 0.83 -2.72
N LYS A 39 -2.12 0.22 -1.56
CA LYS A 39 -0.81 0.18 -0.91
C LYS A 39 -0.29 -1.24 -1.00
N PHE A 40 0.82 -1.45 -1.71
CA PHE A 40 1.51 -2.73 -1.73
C PHE A 40 2.65 -2.69 -0.71
N ILE A 41 2.64 -3.61 0.26
CA ILE A 41 3.68 -3.72 1.28
C ILE A 41 4.41 -5.04 1.06
N LEU A 42 5.73 -4.98 0.86
CA LEU A 42 6.56 -6.15 0.64
C LEU A 42 7.66 -6.24 1.70
N HIS A 43 7.58 -7.30 2.50
CA HIS A 43 8.50 -7.61 3.58
C HIS A 43 8.89 -9.08 3.52
N SER A 44 10.12 -9.39 3.94
CA SER A 44 10.68 -10.73 3.92
C SER A 44 11.35 -11.01 5.25
N GLY A 45 11.01 -12.15 5.85
CA GLY A 45 11.56 -12.57 7.12
C GLY A 45 10.95 -13.91 7.57
N PRO A 46 11.51 -14.51 8.63
CA PRO A 46 11.04 -15.79 9.14
C PRO A 46 9.61 -15.72 9.68
N TYR A 47 8.88 -16.82 9.50
CA TYR A 47 7.56 -17.02 10.09
C TYR A 47 7.36 -18.50 10.41
N VAL A 48 6.36 -18.78 11.26
CA VAL A 48 5.89 -20.12 11.58
C VAL A 48 4.45 -20.24 11.11
N ILE A 49 4.08 -21.40 10.58
CA ILE A 49 2.69 -21.75 10.29
C ILE A 49 2.13 -22.48 11.51
N GLN A 50 1.04 -21.97 12.06
CA GLN A 50 0.40 -22.55 13.24
C GLN A 50 -1.10 -22.77 12.99
N SER A 51 -1.65 -23.88 13.49
CA SER A 51 -3.10 -24.10 13.47
C SER A 51 -3.77 -23.38 14.65
N ILE A 52 -4.68 -22.45 14.36
CA ILE A 52 -5.47 -21.68 15.33
C ILE A 52 -6.93 -21.79 14.93
N ALA A 53 -7.78 -22.29 15.84
CA ALA A 53 -9.22 -22.48 15.59
C ALA A 53 -9.55 -23.22 14.28
N GLY A 54 -8.70 -24.19 13.89
CA GLY A 54 -8.87 -24.98 12.66
C GLY A 54 -8.41 -24.30 11.36
N ARG A 55 -7.70 -23.16 11.45
CA ARG A 55 -7.11 -22.45 10.31
C ARG A 55 -5.60 -22.42 10.43
N GLU A 56 -4.89 -22.50 9.30
CA GLU A 56 -3.45 -22.26 9.26
C GLU A 56 -3.18 -20.76 9.21
N GLU A 57 -2.43 -20.25 10.18
CA GLU A 57 -2.11 -18.85 10.34
C GLU A 57 -0.59 -18.65 10.32
N LEU A 58 -0.14 -17.54 9.72
CA LEU A 58 1.26 -17.13 9.75
C LEU A 58 1.52 -16.34 11.03
N VAL A 59 2.53 -16.75 11.80
CA VAL A 59 2.87 -16.12 13.08
C VAL A 59 4.37 -15.86 13.14
N GLY A 60 4.76 -14.68 13.60
CA GLY A 60 6.15 -14.34 13.83
C GLY A 60 6.40 -12.83 13.89
N PRO A 61 7.57 -12.39 14.39
CA PRO A 61 7.94 -10.98 14.42
C PRO A 61 7.87 -10.30 13.04
N ASP A 62 8.33 -10.96 11.98
CA ASP A 62 8.30 -10.40 10.62
C ASP A 62 6.88 -10.33 10.04
N VAL A 63 5.97 -11.23 10.43
CA VAL A 63 4.54 -11.12 10.08
C VAL A 63 3.92 -9.90 10.77
N VAL A 64 4.21 -9.71 12.06
CA VAL A 64 3.78 -8.51 12.80
C VAL A 64 4.35 -7.25 12.16
N MET A 65 5.61 -7.28 11.72
CA MET A 65 6.24 -6.16 11.03
C MET A 65 5.52 -5.83 9.71
N ALA A 66 5.22 -6.83 8.88
CA ALA A 66 4.46 -6.62 7.65
C ALA A 66 3.10 -5.92 7.91
N HIS A 67 2.41 -6.31 8.98
CA HIS A 67 1.17 -5.63 9.39
C HIS A 67 1.40 -4.21 9.90
N ARG A 68 2.47 -3.95 10.66
CA ARG A 68 2.81 -2.60 11.15
C ARG A 68 3.17 -1.67 10.01
N LEU A 69 3.90 -2.17 9.01
CA LEU A 69 4.25 -1.46 7.77
C LEU A 69 3.01 -1.01 6.98
N MET A 70 1.80 -1.52 7.24
CA MET A 70 0.57 -0.94 6.67
C MET A 70 0.31 0.50 7.16
N LYS A 71 0.78 0.83 8.37
CA LYS A 71 0.79 2.17 8.95
C LYS A 71 2.19 2.77 8.81
N ASN A 72 2.49 3.21 7.60
CA ASN A 72 3.76 3.81 7.22
C ASN A 72 3.61 5.30 6.85
N GLY A 73 4.73 6.01 6.80
CA GLY A 73 4.88 7.40 6.38
C GLY A 73 5.07 7.60 4.88
N ALA A 74 4.98 6.57 4.03
CA ALA A 74 5.21 6.71 2.59
C ALA A 74 4.30 7.75 1.93
N ALA A 75 3.07 7.94 2.46
CA ALA A 75 2.15 8.95 1.96
C ALA A 75 2.67 10.39 2.10
N GLU A 76 3.63 10.65 2.99
CA GLU A 76 4.31 11.95 3.11
C GLU A 76 5.30 12.17 1.96
N LEU A 77 5.80 11.08 1.35
CA LEU A 77 6.75 11.12 0.24
C LEU A 77 6.05 11.16 -1.13
N VAL A 78 5.01 10.35 -1.30
CA VAL A 78 4.34 10.14 -2.61
C VAL A 78 2.88 10.62 -2.66
N GLY A 79 2.39 11.20 -1.56
CA GLY A 79 0.98 11.57 -1.42
C GLY A 79 0.06 10.36 -1.20
N HIS A 80 -1.24 10.58 -1.43
CA HIS A 80 -2.28 9.58 -1.15
C HIS A 80 -2.57 8.66 -2.36
N GLY A 81 -1.70 8.66 -3.37
CA GLY A 81 -1.82 7.78 -4.54
C GLY A 81 -1.35 6.36 -4.24
N ALA A 82 -1.48 5.48 -5.22
CA ALA A 82 -1.01 4.12 -5.09
C ALA A 82 0.52 4.04 -5.07
N TYR A 83 1.06 3.16 -4.22
CA TYR A 83 2.49 2.94 -4.09
C TYR A 83 2.83 1.51 -3.67
N ALA A 84 4.06 1.12 -3.95
CA ALA A 84 4.69 -0.05 -3.37
C ALA A 84 5.77 0.38 -2.36
N LEU A 85 5.70 -0.14 -1.14
CA LEU A 85 6.75 -0.03 -0.12
C LEU A 85 7.42 -1.40 -0.02
N ILE A 86 8.71 -1.45 -0.31
CA ILE A 86 9.51 -2.68 -0.31
C ILE A 86 10.65 -2.49 0.69
N THR A 87 10.66 -3.28 1.77
CA THR A 87 11.77 -3.24 2.74
C THR A 87 13.09 -3.68 2.11
N ASP A 88 14.23 -3.19 2.59
CA ASP A 88 15.56 -3.58 2.07
C ASP A 88 15.75 -5.09 2.06
N VAL A 89 15.31 -5.77 3.12
CA VAL A 89 15.37 -7.24 3.22
C VAL A 89 14.53 -7.92 2.14
N ALA A 90 13.37 -7.37 1.78
CA ALA A 90 12.55 -7.91 0.70
C ALA A 90 13.13 -7.60 -0.68
N ALA A 91 13.71 -6.39 -0.86
CA ALA A 91 14.37 -6.03 -2.11
C ALA A 91 15.57 -6.94 -2.38
N ALA A 92 16.38 -7.23 -1.35
CA ALA A 92 17.48 -8.16 -1.44
C ALA A 92 17.02 -9.60 -1.68
N SER A 93 16.02 -10.10 -0.94
CA SER A 93 15.54 -11.48 -1.10
C SER A 93 14.87 -11.76 -2.45
N LEU A 94 14.37 -10.73 -3.14
CA LEU A 94 13.61 -10.86 -4.39
C LEU A 94 14.30 -10.21 -5.59
N ASP A 95 15.58 -9.81 -5.44
CA ASP A 95 16.40 -9.13 -6.43
C ASP A 95 15.65 -7.94 -7.09
N VAL A 96 14.97 -7.13 -6.28
CA VAL A 96 14.24 -5.97 -6.77
C VAL A 96 15.22 -4.80 -6.96
N PRO A 97 15.37 -4.25 -8.17
CA PRO A 97 16.17 -3.05 -8.36
C PRO A 97 15.51 -1.87 -7.65
N THR A 98 16.31 -1.10 -6.92
CA THR A 98 15.84 0.03 -6.09
C THR A 98 16.18 1.40 -6.70
N ASP A 99 16.74 1.40 -7.91
CA ASP A 99 17.00 2.62 -8.67
C ASP A 99 15.72 3.42 -8.90
N GLY A 100 15.78 4.71 -8.59
CA GLY A 100 14.63 5.62 -8.72
C GLY A 100 13.57 5.48 -7.62
N ALA A 101 13.77 4.60 -6.63
CA ALA A 101 12.90 4.55 -5.46
C ALA A 101 13.19 5.69 -4.49
N LEU A 102 12.18 6.10 -3.75
CA LEU A 102 12.32 7.03 -2.62
C LEU A 102 12.65 6.23 -1.35
N SER A 103 13.71 6.60 -0.66
CA SER A 103 14.09 5.95 0.60
C SER A 103 13.20 6.41 1.76
N LEU A 104 12.81 5.46 2.60
CA LEU A 104 11.99 5.66 3.78
C LEU A 104 12.53 4.81 4.93
N VAL A 105 12.64 5.41 6.11
CA VAL A 105 12.97 4.70 7.36
C VAL A 105 11.71 4.64 8.20
N GLU A 106 11.22 3.44 8.48
CA GLU A 106 10.11 3.24 9.42
C GLU A 106 10.63 2.87 10.81
N THR A 107 10.03 3.45 11.83
CA THR A 107 10.37 3.17 13.23
C THR A 107 9.11 2.75 13.98
N TYR A 108 9.18 1.60 14.65
CA TYR A 108 8.10 1.07 15.47
C TYR A 108 8.62 0.70 16.86
N GLU A 109 7.79 0.90 17.88
CA GLU A 109 8.12 0.57 19.26
C GLU A 109 8.56 -0.89 19.39
N HIS A 110 9.70 -1.13 20.05
CA HIS A 110 10.34 -2.44 20.26
C HIS A 110 10.91 -3.12 19.00
N TYR A 111 11.01 -2.42 17.87
CA TYR A 111 11.67 -2.92 16.66
C TYR A 111 12.84 -2.02 16.26
N SER A 112 13.85 -2.62 15.64
CA SER A 112 14.90 -1.85 14.98
C SER A 112 14.31 -1.05 13.81
N PRO A 113 14.88 0.13 13.47
CA PRO A 113 14.47 0.88 12.29
C PRO A 113 14.53 0.01 11.03
N ILE A 114 13.50 0.11 10.20
CA ILE A 114 13.36 -0.65 8.96
C ILE A 114 13.60 0.29 7.79
N GLN A 115 14.61 -0.04 6.99
CA GLN A 115 14.85 0.63 5.73
C GLN A 115 13.90 0.09 4.66
N ALA A 116 13.35 0.99 3.87
CA ALA A 116 12.42 0.68 2.81
C ALA A 116 12.56 1.61 1.58
N HIS A 117 12.12 1.08 0.46
CA HIS A 117 12.09 1.72 -0.84
C HIS A 117 10.64 1.90 -1.29
N VAL A 118 10.26 3.14 -1.61
CA VAL A 118 8.90 3.51 -2.04
C VAL A 118 8.88 3.81 -3.53
N PHE A 119 7.99 3.13 -4.24
CA PHE A 119 7.73 3.30 -5.66
C PHE A 119 6.31 3.83 -5.85
N PRO A 120 6.11 5.06 -6.35
CA PRO A 120 4.79 5.51 -6.76
C PRO A 120 4.32 4.67 -7.96
N LEU A 121 3.10 4.14 -7.90
CA LEU A 121 2.48 3.37 -8.98
C LEU A 121 1.49 4.19 -9.80
N ARG A 122 1.16 5.38 -9.32
CA ARG A 122 0.42 6.41 -10.07
C ARG A 122 1.17 7.72 -9.96
N GLU A 123 1.09 8.54 -11.01
CA GLU A 123 1.51 9.94 -10.90
C GLU A 123 0.73 10.64 -9.77
N ALA A 124 1.40 11.52 -9.03
CA ALA A 124 0.82 12.19 -7.88
C ALA A 124 -0.47 12.94 -8.29
N ARG A 125 -1.62 12.54 -7.73
CA ARG A 125 -2.87 13.29 -7.90
C ARG A 125 -2.69 14.62 -7.15
N PRO A 126 -2.89 15.79 -7.79
CA PRO A 126 -2.86 17.06 -7.07
C PRO A 126 -3.89 17.03 -5.93
N PRO A 127 -3.62 17.69 -4.80
CA PRO A 127 -4.51 17.64 -3.64
C PRO A 127 -5.92 18.05 -4.06
N SER A 128 -6.89 17.17 -3.81
CA SER A 128 -8.29 17.46 -4.06
C SER A 128 -8.69 18.66 -3.20
N ILE A 129 -9.12 19.71 -3.89
CA ILE A 129 -9.59 21.00 -3.37
C ILE A 129 -10.38 20.81 -2.07
N THR A 130 -10.00 21.58 -1.04
CA THR A 130 -10.63 21.63 0.28
C THR A 130 -12.12 21.93 0.19
N TRP A 131 -12.91 21.12 0.88
CA TRP A 131 -14.30 21.41 1.21
C TRP A 131 -14.39 22.72 2.00
N SER A 132 -15.11 23.71 1.46
CA SER A 132 -15.62 24.87 2.22
C SER A 132 -17.14 24.72 2.34
N PRO A 133 -17.73 24.74 3.55
CA PRO A 133 -19.18 24.87 3.65
C PRO A 133 -19.60 26.27 3.18
N ALA A 134 -20.61 26.35 2.32
CA ALA A 134 -21.23 27.61 1.93
C ALA A 134 -21.94 28.24 3.14
N PRO A 135 -21.85 29.56 3.37
CA PRO A 135 -22.58 30.21 4.45
C PRO A 135 -24.06 30.40 4.06
N ALA A 136 -24.96 30.07 4.98
CA ALA A 136 -26.26 30.71 5.15
C ALA A 136 -26.60 30.73 6.64
#